data_AF-A0A373NR41-F1
#
_entry.id   AF-A0A373NR41-F1
#
_cell.length_a   1.000
_cell.length_b   1.000
_cell.length_c   1.000
_cell.angle_alpha   90.00
_cell.angle_beta   90.00
_cell.angle_gamma   90.00
#
_symmetry.space_group_name_H-M   'P 1'
#
loop_
_entity.id
_entity.type
_entity.pdbx_description
1 polymer ?
#
loop_
_entity_poly.entity_id
_entity_poly.type
_entity_poly.pdbx_seq_one_letter_code
_entity_poly.pdbx_strand_id
1 'polypeptide(L)'
;MSHIKDRLSDYHDFMKKLADGHQMVLASDVLEMIEQIKDDLEQDEKENGWIPVSERLPEKNKDVITTVKYSGFMGMYGRWLKTAFIDGYGEWNGECIGGEVIAWMPLPEPYKED
;
A
#
# COMPACT_ATOMS: atom_id res chain seq x y z
N MET A 1 6.77 13.84 -0.67
CA MET A 1 5.95 13.73 0.56
C MET A 1 4.77 12.84 0.23
N SER A 2 4.22 12.08 1.18
CA SER A 2 3.01 11.31 0.92
C SER A 2 1.81 12.25 1.00
N HIS A 3 0.86 12.15 0.06
CA HIS A 3 -0.27 13.07 -0.06
C HIS A 3 -1.07 13.15 1.24
N ILE A 4 -1.23 12.00 1.93
CA ILE A 4 -1.94 11.93 3.20
C ILE A 4 -1.28 12.72 4.32
N LYS A 5 0.05 12.82 4.33
CA LYS A 5 0.79 13.48 5.41
C LYS A 5 0.61 15.00 5.33
N ASP A 6 0.63 15.54 4.12
CA ASP A 6 0.45 16.97 3.90
C ASP A 6 -1.00 17.37 4.25
N ARG A 7 -2.01 16.61 3.78
CA ARG A 7 -3.43 16.88 4.10
C ARG A 7 -3.73 16.76 5.60
N LEU A 8 -3.17 15.76 6.30
CA LEU A 8 -3.32 15.65 7.75
C LEU A 8 -2.70 16.83 8.50
N SER A 9 -1.58 17.39 8.01
CA SER A 9 -0.98 18.59 8.59
C SER A 9 -1.90 19.80 8.45
N ASP A 10 -2.47 20.00 7.26
CA ASP A 10 -3.42 21.11 7.00
C ASP A 10 -4.65 21.01 7.90
N TYR A 11 -5.22 19.81 8.06
CA TYR A 11 -6.37 19.58 8.92
C TYR A 11 -6.06 19.71 10.40
N HIS A 12 -4.87 19.29 10.84
CA HIS A 12 -4.43 19.55 12.22
C HIS A 12 -4.42 21.05 12.52
N ASP A 13 -3.85 21.85 11.61
CA ASP A 13 -3.77 23.30 11.80
C ASP A 13 -5.15 23.98 11.72
N PHE A 14 -6.03 23.49 10.85
CA PHE A 14 -7.43 23.91 10.82
C PHE A 14 -8.17 23.60 12.13
N MET A 15 -8.10 22.36 12.60
CA MET A 15 -8.76 21.93 13.85
C MET A 15 -8.23 22.66 15.07
N LYS A 16 -6.92 22.95 15.10
CA LYS A 16 -6.30 23.75 16.16
C LYS A 16 -6.87 25.16 16.23
N LYS A 17 -7.07 25.83 15.09
CA LYS A 17 -7.70 27.16 15.04
C LYS A 17 -9.13 27.15 15.58
N LEU A 18 -9.91 26.11 15.25
CA LEU A 18 -11.27 25.96 15.76
C LEU A 18 -11.28 25.77 17.27
N ALA A 19 -10.38 24.93 17.80
CA ALA A 19 -10.26 24.67 19.22
C ALA A 19 -9.84 25.93 19.99
N ASP A 20 -8.79 26.62 19.54
CA ASP A 20 -8.31 27.86 20.16
C ASP A 20 -9.39 28.97 20.09
N GLY A 21 -10.11 29.04 18.98
CA GLY A 21 -11.18 30.00 18.74
C GLY A 21 -12.55 29.62 19.34
N HIS A 22 -12.68 28.45 19.96
CA HIS A 22 -13.95 27.88 20.46
C HIS A 22 -15.08 27.88 19.41
N GLN A 23 -14.71 27.61 18.16
CA GLN A 23 -15.61 27.61 17.01
C GLN A 23 -16.25 26.22 16.81
N MET A 24 -17.49 26.20 16.34
CA MET A 24 -18.17 24.97 15.94
C MET A 24 -17.84 24.59 14.49
N VAL A 25 -17.86 23.30 14.20
CA VAL A 25 -17.74 22.73 12.84
C VAL A 25 -18.95 21.84 12.57
N LEU A 26 -19.41 21.80 11.31
CA LEU A 26 -20.51 20.93 10.94
C LEU A 26 -20.02 19.49 10.82
N ALA A 27 -20.86 18.54 11.21
CA ALA A 27 -20.57 17.12 11.02
C ALA A 27 -20.39 16.75 9.53
N SER A 28 -21.04 17.49 8.61
CA SER A 28 -20.85 17.34 7.17
C SER A 28 -19.42 17.65 6.74
N ASP A 29 -18.83 18.71 7.29
CA ASP A 29 -17.49 19.16 6.91
C ASP A 29 -16.45 18.14 7.40
N VAL A 30 -16.65 17.62 8.62
CA VAL A 30 -15.82 16.53 9.15
C VAL A 30 -15.95 15.25 8.33
N LEU A 31 -17.16 14.94 7.85
CA LEU A 31 -17.37 13.78 6.98
C LEU A 31 -16.62 13.95 5.65
N GLU A 32 -16.69 15.12 5.03
CA GLU A 32 -15.96 15.43 3.79
C GLU A 32 -14.44 15.31 4.00
N MET A 33 -13.91 15.80 5.12
CA MET A 33 -12.50 15.62 5.47
C MET A 33 -12.10 14.14 5.59
N ILE A 34 -12.97 13.29 6.14
CA ILE A 34 -12.73 11.84 6.23
C ILE A 34 -12.70 11.19 4.85
N GLU A 35 -13.64 11.56 3.96
CA GLU A 35 -13.67 11.05 2.58
C GLU A 35 -12.40 11.45 1.83
N GLN A 36 -11.97 12.70 1.96
CA GLN A 36 -10.71 13.18 1.40
C GLN A 36 -9.49 12.41 1.94
N ILE A 37 -9.42 12.10 3.23
CA ILE A 37 -8.31 11.27 3.78
C ILE A 37 -8.33 9.86 3.20
N LYS A 38 -9.51 9.26 2.99
CA LYS A 38 -9.61 7.94 2.36
C LYS A 38 -9.09 7.95 0.93
N ASP A 39 -9.45 8.96 0.15
CA ASP A 39 -8.98 9.11 -1.22
C ASP A 39 -7.46 9.27 -1.28
N ASP A 40 -6.87 10.07 -0.39
CA ASP A 40 -5.41 10.20 -0.27
C ASP A 40 -4.74 8.88 0.11
N LEU A 41 -5.36 8.10 1.00
CA LEU A 41 -4.82 6.82 1.41
C LEU A 41 -4.82 5.84 0.24
N GLU A 42 -5.92 5.76 -0.51
CA GLU A 42 -6.01 4.94 -1.73
C GLU A 42 -5.02 5.42 -2.80
N GLN A 43 -4.82 6.73 -2.93
CA GLN A 43 -3.86 7.31 -3.87
C GLN A 43 -2.43 6.99 -3.45
N ASP A 44 -2.05 7.22 -2.20
CA ASP A 44 -0.72 6.87 -1.67
C ASP A 44 -0.46 5.36 -1.78
N GLU A 45 -1.48 4.50 -1.58
CA GLU A 45 -1.36 3.05 -1.82
C GLU A 45 -1.07 2.73 -3.29
N LYS A 46 -1.80 3.36 -4.23
CA LYS A 46 -1.58 3.22 -5.68
C LYS A 46 -0.21 3.78 -6.11
N GLU A 47 0.21 4.91 -5.54
CA GLU A 47 1.46 5.60 -5.87
C GLU A 47 2.69 4.89 -5.32
N ASN A 48 2.57 4.14 -4.23
CA ASN A 48 3.64 3.28 -3.72
C ASN A 48 3.92 2.06 -4.63
N GLY A 49 3.21 1.92 -5.76
CA GLY A 49 3.46 0.91 -6.79
C GLY A 49 2.98 -0.50 -6.44
N TRP A 50 2.44 -0.69 -5.24
CA TRP A 50 1.93 -1.97 -4.76
C TRP A 50 0.50 -2.20 -5.20
N ILE A 51 0.25 -3.36 -5.80
CA ILE A 51 -1.04 -3.82 -6.29
C ILE A 51 -1.46 -5.01 -5.41
N PRO A 52 -2.56 -4.91 -4.65
CA PRO A 52 -3.08 -6.04 -3.88
C PRO A 52 -3.43 -7.22 -4.80
N VAL A 53 -3.16 -8.45 -4.34
CA VAL A 53 -3.50 -9.65 -5.15
C VAL A 53 -5.00 -9.80 -5.37
N SER A 54 -5.82 -9.24 -4.47
CA SER A 54 -7.28 -9.20 -4.58
C SER A 54 -7.78 -8.24 -5.65
N GLU A 55 -6.97 -7.26 -6.05
CA GLU A 55 -7.30 -6.31 -7.12
C GLU A 55 -6.96 -6.91 -8.48
N ARG A 56 -5.71 -7.36 -8.66
CA ARG A 56 -5.25 -7.97 -9.91
C ARG A 56 -4.00 -8.81 -9.70
N LEU A 57 -3.84 -9.84 -10.52
CA LEU A 57 -2.62 -10.64 -10.59
C LEU A 57 -1.59 -10.04 -11.57
N PRO A 58 -0.28 -10.26 -11.36
CA PRO A 58 0.74 -9.86 -12.30
C PRO A 58 0.61 -10.61 -13.63
N GLU A 59 1.37 -10.18 -14.62
CA GLU A 59 1.53 -10.92 -15.87
C GLU A 59 2.17 -12.29 -15.61
N LYS A 60 1.69 -13.32 -16.30
CA LYS A 60 2.20 -14.69 -16.13
C LYS A 60 3.66 -14.79 -16.56
N ASN A 61 4.44 -15.59 -15.84
CA ASN A 61 5.86 -15.86 -16.03
C ASN A 61 6.73 -14.59 -16.00
N LYS A 62 6.32 -13.58 -15.23
CA LYS A 62 7.08 -12.34 -15.04
C LYS A 62 7.37 -12.12 -13.56
N ASP A 63 8.64 -11.92 -13.26
CA ASP A 63 9.09 -11.66 -11.89
C ASP A 63 8.61 -10.29 -11.40
N VAL A 64 8.14 -10.28 -10.15
CA VAL A 64 7.65 -9.11 -9.43
C VAL A 64 8.19 -9.14 -8.00
N ILE A 65 8.25 -7.96 -7.37
CA ILE A 65 8.46 -7.89 -5.91
C ILE A 65 7.09 -8.16 -5.27
N THR A 66 7.07 -9.01 -4.26
CA THR A 66 5.87 -9.40 -3.52
C THR A 66 6.01 -9.11 -2.04
N THR A 67 4.90 -8.75 -1.42
CA THR A 67 4.75 -8.81 0.04
C THR A 67 4.15 -10.16 0.40
N VAL A 68 4.89 -10.96 1.15
CA VAL A 68 4.52 -12.32 1.55
C VAL A 68 4.34 -12.37 3.06
N LYS A 69 3.20 -12.89 3.50
CA LYS A 69 2.88 -13.11 4.90
C LYS A 69 3.13 -14.58 5.26
N TYR A 70 3.96 -14.81 6.27
CA TYR A 70 4.22 -16.14 6.80
C TYR A 70 3.55 -16.34 8.16
N SER A 71 3.01 -17.53 8.38
CA SER A 71 2.37 -17.96 9.61
C SER A 71 2.99 -19.26 10.17
N GLY A 72 4.32 -19.32 10.20
CA GLY A 72 5.09 -20.41 10.81
C GLY A 72 5.78 -21.37 9.86
N PHE A 73 5.76 -21.11 8.54
CA PHE A 73 6.46 -21.95 7.57
C PHE A 73 7.97 -21.94 7.83
N MET A 74 8.54 -23.10 8.16
CA MET A 74 9.95 -23.24 8.58
C MET A 74 10.38 -22.26 9.69
N GLY A 75 9.44 -21.86 10.57
CA GLY A 75 9.69 -20.88 11.62
C GLY A 75 9.66 -19.41 11.17
N MET A 76 9.33 -19.12 9.90
CA MET A 76 9.13 -17.75 9.42
C MET A 76 7.75 -17.22 9.84
N TYR A 77 7.74 -15.98 10.33
CA TYR A 77 6.54 -15.25 10.73
C TYR A 77 6.60 -13.81 10.22
N GLY A 78 5.44 -13.17 10.07
CA GLY A 78 5.33 -11.76 9.70
C GLY A 78 5.35 -11.52 8.19
N ARG A 79 5.64 -10.28 7.79
CA ARG A 79 5.64 -9.83 6.38
C ARG A 79 7.05 -9.67 5.87
N TRP A 80 7.31 -10.18 4.67
CA TRP A 80 8.61 -10.18 4.01
C TRP A 80 8.47 -9.72 2.57
N LEU A 81 9.48 -9.01 2.07
CA LEU A 81 9.61 -8.72 0.64
C LEU A 81 10.36 -9.87 -0.03
N LYS A 82 9.79 -10.39 -1.12
CA LYS A 82 10.30 -11.55 -1.86
C LYS A 82 10.12 -11.35 -3.35
N THR A 83 11.00 -11.96 -4.14
CA THR A 83 10.79 -12.04 -5.59
C THR A 83 9.98 -13.29 -5.92
N ALA A 84 8.91 -13.13 -6.69
CA ALA A 84 8.02 -14.21 -7.08
C ALA A 84 7.37 -13.91 -8.44
N PHE A 85 6.72 -14.92 -9.02
CA PHE A 85 5.95 -14.79 -10.26
C PHE A 85 4.71 -15.68 -10.21
N ILE A 86 3.74 -15.39 -11.08
CA ILE A 86 2.61 -16.30 -11.33
C ILE A 86 2.88 -17.13 -12.58
N ASP A 87 2.67 -18.44 -12.50
CA ASP A 87 2.92 -19.33 -13.64
C ASP A 87 1.76 -19.39 -14.66
N GLY A 88 1.89 -20.29 -15.63
CA GLY A 88 0.86 -20.56 -16.65
C GLY A 88 -0.52 -20.96 -16.09
N TYR A 89 -0.55 -21.56 -14.90
CA TYR A 89 -1.76 -22.06 -14.23
C TYR A 89 -2.39 -21.05 -13.27
N GLY A 90 -1.71 -19.95 -12.99
CA GLY A 90 -2.19 -18.94 -12.05
C GLY A 90 -1.67 -19.14 -10.62
N GLU A 91 -0.66 -19.99 -10.44
CA GLU A 91 -0.09 -20.30 -9.12
C GLU A 91 1.16 -19.45 -8.85
N TRP A 92 1.31 -19.00 -7.61
CA TRP A 92 2.48 -18.25 -7.15
C TRP A 92 3.69 -19.18 -6.97
N ASN A 93 4.80 -18.79 -7.57
CA ASN A 93 6.07 -19.51 -7.55
C ASN A 93 7.24 -18.55 -7.23
N GLY A 94 8.40 -19.09 -6.88
CA GLY A 94 9.59 -18.31 -6.51
C GLY A 94 9.86 -18.32 -5.01
N GLU A 95 10.33 -17.19 -4.46
CA GLU A 95 10.75 -17.13 -3.05
C GLU A 95 9.60 -16.99 -2.04
N CYS A 96 8.35 -16.98 -2.52
CA CYS A 96 7.14 -16.90 -1.69
C CYS A 96 6.65 -18.26 -1.17
N ILE A 97 7.37 -19.36 -1.44
CA ILE A 97 6.98 -20.72 -1.04
C ILE A 97 6.66 -20.77 0.46
N GLY A 98 5.50 -21.33 0.78
CA GLY A 98 5.03 -21.49 2.16
C GLY A 98 4.45 -20.23 2.81
N GLY A 99 4.35 -19.12 2.08
CA GLY A 99 3.71 -17.89 2.53
C GLY A 99 2.53 -17.48 1.65
N GLU A 100 1.71 -16.56 2.16
CA GLU A 100 0.60 -15.95 1.45
C GLU A 100 1.05 -14.65 0.80
N VAL A 101 1.01 -14.56 -0.53
CA VAL A 101 1.28 -13.31 -1.26
C VAL A 101 0.07 -12.38 -1.11
N ILE A 102 0.27 -11.18 -0.58
CA ILE A 102 -0.83 -10.22 -0.32
C ILE A 102 -0.82 -9.01 -1.27
N ALA A 103 0.34 -8.63 -1.79
CA ALA A 103 0.48 -7.54 -2.76
C ALA A 103 1.75 -7.73 -3.59
N TRP A 104 1.81 -7.10 -4.76
CA TRP A 104 2.96 -7.15 -5.67
C TRP A 104 3.23 -5.82 -6.37
N MET A 105 4.44 -5.62 -6.86
CA MET A 105 4.81 -4.49 -7.72
C MET A 105 5.82 -4.95 -8.78
N PRO A 106 5.90 -4.31 -9.97
CA PRO A 106 6.92 -4.65 -10.95
C PRO A 106 8.34 -4.48 -10.37
N LEU A 107 9.29 -5.25 -10.88
CA LEU A 107 10.71 -5.02 -10.56
C LEU A 107 11.11 -3.59 -10.98
N PRO A 108 11.95 -2.90 -10.19
CA PRO A 108 12.53 -1.62 -10.59
C PRO A 108 13.38 -1.79 -11.84
N GLU A 109 13.66 -0.69 -12.54
CA GLU A 109 14.59 -0.73 -13.66
C GLU A 109 15.94 -1.30 -13.20
N PRO A 110 16.50 -2.30 -13.93
CA PRO A 110 17.80 -2.86 -13.58
C PRO A 110 18.88 -1.78 -13.55
N TYR A 111 19.83 -1.93 -12.63
CA TYR A 111 21.02 -1.09 -12.61
C TYR A 111 21.75 -1.16 -13.96
N LYS A 112 22.16 0.00 -14.47
CA LYS A 112 22.98 0.15 -15.67
C LYS A 112 24.32 0.74 -15.22
N GLU A 113 25.41 0.04 -15.48
CA GLU A 113 26.76 0.62 -15.39
C GLU A 113 26.97 1.52 -16.62
N ASP A 114 27.41 2.75 -16.40
CA ASP A 114 27.79 3.72 -17.45
C ASP A 114 29.11 3.34 -18.12
#